data_AF-A0A7S1JB42-F1
#
_entry.id   AF-A0A7S1JB42-F1
#
_cell.length_a   1.000
_cell.length_b   1.000
_cell.length_c   1.000
_cell.angle_alpha   90.00
_cell.angle_beta   90.00
_cell.angle_gamma   90.00
#
_symmetry.space_group_name_H-M   'P 1'
#
loop_
_entity.id
_entity.type
_entity.pdbx_description
1 polymer ?
#
loop_
_entity_poly.entity_id
_entity_poly.type
_entity_poly.pdbx_seq_one_letter_code
_entity_poly.pdbx_strand_id
1 'polypeptide(L)'
;AAWGMSREAIGDFCGWISGFVYLVSRVPQIWKAYCTKHVEDLCIILFIFAVIGNSTYAGSIVTHSMSSEWLRKQAPFLFGSLGTLAFDGILVYQIISYGGTYHALPKDEDSH
;
A
#
# COMPACT_ATOMS: atom_id res chain seq x y z
N ALA A 1 -3.14 9.67 -32.87
CA ALA A 1 -3.45 8.81 -31.72
C ALA A 1 -4.66 7.96 -32.07
N ALA A 2 -4.52 6.63 -32.12
CA ALA A 2 -5.47 5.74 -32.81
C ALA A 2 -6.81 5.47 -32.09
N TRP A 3 -7.11 6.16 -30.98
CA TRP A 3 -8.32 5.90 -30.18
C TRP A 3 -9.03 7.16 -29.68
N GLY A 4 -8.67 8.36 -30.13
CA GLY A 4 -9.32 9.62 -29.69
C GLY A 4 -9.19 9.97 -28.20
N MET A 5 -8.63 9.09 -27.36
CA MET A 5 -8.32 9.36 -25.96
C MET A 5 -7.12 10.29 -25.84
N SER A 6 -7.28 11.33 -25.02
CA SER A 6 -6.19 12.22 -24.64
C SER A 6 -5.17 11.47 -23.77
N ARG A 7 -3.90 11.92 -23.75
CA ARG A 7 -2.84 11.23 -22.99
C ARG A 7 -3.12 11.24 -21.49
N GLU A 8 -3.82 12.27 -21.04
CA GLU A 8 -4.25 12.48 -19.66
C GLU A 8 -5.25 11.39 -19.24
N ALA A 9 -6.25 11.09 -20.09
CA ALA A 9 -7.25 10.06 -19.80
C ALA A 9 -6.63 8.66 -19.67
N ILE A 10 -5.61 8.35 -20.48
CA ILE A 10 -4.87 7.08 -20.39
C ILE A 10 -4.07 7.03 -19.09
N GLY A 11 -3.41 8.14 -18.72
CA GLY A 11 -2.66 8.26 -17.47
C GLY A 11 -3.55 8.05 -16.24
N ASP A 12 -4.70 8.70 -16.21
CA ASP A 12 -5.68 8.57 -15.12
C ASP A 12 -6.21 7.15 -15.01
N PHE A 13 -6.58 6.53 -16.13
CA PHE A 13 -7.08 5.15 -16.15
C PHE A 13 -6.04 4.13 -15.67
N CYS A 14 -4.79 4.26 -16.14
CA CYS A 14 -3.68 3.44 -15.66
C CYS A 14 -3.40 3.67 -14.16
N GLY A 15 -3.55 4.90 -13.67
CA GLY A 15 -3.44 5.24 -12.25
C GLY A 15 -4.48 4.49 -11.40
N TRP A 16 -5.74 4.51 -11.81
CA TRP A 16 -6.81 3.77 -11.13
C TRP A 16 -6.57 2.26 -11.11
N ILE A 17 -6.19 1.67 -12.25
CA ILE A 17 -5.94 0.23 -12.33
C ILE A 17 -4.75 -0.17 -11.47
N SER A 18 -3.64 0.58 -11.55
CA SER A 18 -2.45 0.25 -10.76
C SER A 18 -2.72 0.35 -9.26
N GLY A 19 -3.43 1.38 -8.81
CA GLY A 19 -3.89 1.49 -7.44
C GLY A 19 -4.77 0.31 -7.02
N PHE A 20 -5.76 -0.06 -7.83
CA PHE A 20 -6.65 -1.18 -7.54
C PHE A 20 -5.90 -2.52 -7.45
N VAL A 21 -5.06 -2.83 -8.44
CA VAL A 21 -4.27 -4.07 -8.47
C VAL A 21 -3.32 -4.13 -7.27
N TYR A 22 -2.70 -3.01 -6.91
CA TYR A 22 -1.84 -2.92 -5.73
C TYR A 22 -2.63 -3.24 -4.45
N LEU A 23 -3.78 -2.60 -4.24
CA LEU A 23 -4.63 -2.84 -3.06
C LEU A 23 -5.11 -4.29 -2.99
N VAL A 24 -5.55 -4.87 -4.11
CA VAL A 24 -5.95 -6.28 -4.17
C VAL A 24 -4.78 -7.20 -3.84
N SER A 25 -3.56 -6.89 -4.29
CA SER A 25 -2.38 -7.72 -4.02
C SER A 25 -2.02 -7.80 -2.52
N ARG A 26 -2.41 -6.81 -1.72
CA ARG A 26 -2.15 -6.76 -0.27
C ARG A 26 -3.11 -7.63 0.53
N VAL A 27 -4.33 -7.86 0.03
CA VAL A 27 -5.34 -8.68 0.75
C VAL A 27 -4.88 -10.13 0.92
N PRO A 28 -4.38 -10.86 -0.10
CA PRO A 28 -3.81 -12.19 0.07
C PRO A 28 -2.59 -12.23 1.00
N GLN A 29 -1.76 -11.17 0.99
CA GLN A 29 -0.58 -11.08 1.85
C GLN A 29 -0.99 -10.97 3.33
N ILE A 30 -1.95 -10.09 3.63
CA ILE A 30 -2.52 -9.91 4.98
C ILE A 30 -3.19 -11.20 5.45
N TRP A 31 -3.97 -11.84 4.57
CA TRP A 31 -4.65 -13.09 4.89
C TRP A 31 -3.66 -14.20 5.22
N LYS A 32 -2.64 -14.40 4.37
CA LYS A 32 -1.60 -15.40 4.60
C LYS A 32 -0.88 -15.15 5.92
N ALA A 33 -0.44 -13.92 6.17
CA ALA A 33 0.20 -13.53 7.43
C ALA A 33 -0.71 -13.76 8.65
N TYR A 34 -2.02 -13.52 8.52
CA TYR A 34 -2.99 -13.82 9.58
C TYR A 34 -3.11 -15.32 9.86
N CYS A 35 -3.17 -16.15 8.82
CA CYS A 35 -3.35 -17.60 8.96
C CYS A 35 -2.08 -18.31 9.43
N THR A 36 -0.93 -17.96 8.87
CA THR A 36 0.34 -18.67 9.14
C THR A 36 1.09 -18.09 10.32
N LYS A 37 0.89 -16.81 10.66
CA LYS A 37 1.72 -16.06 11.63
C LYS A 37 3.20 -15.94 11.23
N HIS A 38 3.56 -16.31 10.01
CA HIS A 38 4.91 -16.15 9.47
C HIS A 38 5.03 -14.81 8.72
N VAL A 39 5.98 -13.98 9.14
CA VAL A 39 6.20 -12.61 8.64
C VAL A 39 7.66 -12.31 8.27
N GLU A 40 8.53 -13.33 8.18
CA GLU A 40 9.98 -13.17 7.99
C GLU A 40 10.39 -12.47 6.70
N ASP A 41 9.68 -12.73 5.61
CA ASP A 41 10.04 -12.19 4.30
C ASP A 41 9.66 -10.70 4.14
N LEU A 42 9.02 -10.09 5.15
CA LEU A 42 8.49 -8.73 5.06
C LEU A 42 9.46 -7.69 5.65
N CYS A 43 9.99 -6.84 4.77
CA CYS A 43 10.84 -5.71 5.18
C CYS A 43 10.00 -4.54 5.72
N ILE A 44 9.96 -4.36 7.05
CA ILE A 44 9.20 -3.30 7.74
C ILE A 44 9.56 -1.88 7.28
N ILE A 45 10.83 -1.66 6.91
CA ILE A 45 11.34 -0.35 6.48
C ILE A 45 10.64 0.10 5.19
N LEU A 46 10.31 -0.82 4.27
CA LEU A 46 9.58 -0.48 3.06
C LEU A 46 8.17 0.03 3.35
N PHE A 47 7.49 -0.55 4.33
CA PHE A 47 6.17 -0.10 4.76
C PHE A 47 6.23 1.28 5.43
N ILE A 48 7.25 1.54 6.25
CA ILE A 48 7.45 2.87 6.86
C ILE A 48 7.71 3.93 5.78
N PHE A 49 8.59 3.65 4.82
CA PHE A 49 8.83 4.56 3.70
C PHE A 49 7.59 4.76 2.83
N ALA A 50 6.80 3.71 2.59
CA ALA A 50 5.53 3.81 1.86
C ALA A 50 4.53 4.69 2.62
N VAL A 51 4.43 4.56 3.94
CA VAL A 51 3.57 5.40 4.79
C VAL A 51 4.00 6.86 4.73
N ILE A 52 5.30 7.14 4.89
CA ILE A 52 5.84 8.50 4.82
C ILE A 52 5.61 9.10 3.42
N GLY A 53 5.90 8.35 2.36
CA GLY A 53 5.73 8.79 0.98
C GLY A 53 4.27 9.11 0.64
N ASN A 54 3.36 8.19 0.95
CA ASN A 54 1.92 8.39 0.70
C ASN A 54 1.35 9.54 1.54
N SER A 55 1.78 9.69 2.80
CA SER A 55 1.33 10.80 3.66
C SER A 55 1.85 12.14 3.16
N THR A 56 3.13 12.20 2.74
CA THR A 56 3.73 13.42 2.17
C THR A 56 3.07 13.79 0.86
N TYR A 57 2.74 12.81 0.02
CA TYR A 57 2.05 13.04 -1.25
C TYR A 57 0.61 13.53 -1.04
N ALA A 58 -0.16 12.89 -0.15
CA ALA A 58 -1.49 13.37 0.24
C ALA A 58 -1.44 14.76 0.87
N GLY A 59 -0.42 15.06 1.68
CA GLY A 59 -0.17 16.39 2.23
C GLY A 59 0.11 17.42 1.14
N SER A 60 1.01 17.11 0.21
CA SER A 60 1.31 17.95 -0.96
C SER A 60 0.04 18.28 -1.73
N ILE A 61 -0.83 17.28 -1.90
CA ILE A 61 -2.12 17.44 -2.53
C ILE A 61 -2.97 18.52 -1.82
N VAL A 62 -3.21 18.35 -0.52
CA VAL A 62 -4.04 19.29 0.25
C VAL A 62 -3.40 20.69 0.30
N THR A 63 -2.07 20.79 0.39
CA THR A 63 -1.37 22.08 0.44
C THR A 63 -1.39 22.84 -0.89
N HIS A 64 -1.55 22.15 -2.02
CA HIS A 64 -1.58 22.79 -3.34
C HIS A 64 -2.91 23.52 -3.59
N SER A 65 -4.05 22.88 -3.32
CA SER A 65 -5.37 23.50 -3.43
C SER A 65 -6.44 22.71 -2.69
N MET A 66 -7.25 23.37 -1.87
CA MET A 66 -8.44 22.78 -1.25
C MET A 66 -9.72 22.96 -2.09
N SER A 67 -9.60 23.36 -3.36
CA SER A 67 -10.77 23.49 -4.23
C SER A 67 -11.39 22.13 -4.53
N SER A 68 -12.71 22.02 -4.46
CA SER A 68 -13.43 20.75 -4.63
C SER A 68 -13.24 20.13 -6.02
N GLU A 69 -13.03 20.94 -7.06
CA GLU A 69 -12.74 20.47 -8.41
C GLU A 69 -11.35 19.82 -8.51
N TRP A 70 -10.36 20.42 -7.85
CA TRP A 70 -8.99 19.92 -7.82
C TRP A 70 -8.89 18.64 -6.98
N LEU A 71 -9.55 18.60 -5.82
CA LEU A 71 -9.63 17.38 -4.99
C LEU A 71 -10.30 16.21 -5.72
N ARG A 72 -11.34 16.48 -6.51
CA ARG A 72 -11.98 15.45 -7.34
C ARG A 72 -11.03 14.87 -8.39
N LYS A 73 -10.19 15.70 -9.01
CA LYS A 73 -9.16 15.23 -9.94
C LYS A 73 -8.09 14.37 -9.24
N GLN A 74 -7.80 14.65 -7.97
CA GLN A 74 -6.84 13.89 -7.16
C GLN A 74 -7.45 12.74 -6.34
N ALA A 75 -8.77 12.55 -6.37
CA ALA A 75 -9.48 11.48 -5.68
C ALA A 75 -8.95 10.05 -5.96
N PRO A 76 -8.53 9.68 -7.19
CA PRO A 76 -7.94 8.36 -7.46
C PRO A 76 -6.71 8.09 -6.60
N PHE A 77 -5.84 9.12 -6.52
CA PHE A 77 -4.58 9.09 -5.82
C PHE A 77 -4.78 9.09 -4.31
N LEU A 78 -5.71 9.91 -3.81
CA LEU A 78 -6.08 9.92 -2.39
C LEU A 78 -6.68 8.59 -1.95
N PHE A 79 -7.55 7.99 -2.76
CA PHE A 79 -8.13 6.68 -2.49
C PHE A 79 -7.05 5.58 -2.46
N GLY A 80 -6.15 5.58 -3.44
CA GLY A 80 -5.01 4.65 -3.50
C GLY A 80 -4.08 4.80 -2.30
N SER A 81 -3.72 6.04 -1.93
CA SER A 81 -2.89 6.32 -0.76
C SER A 81 -3.57 5.92 0.55
N LEU A 82 -4.86 6.21 0.72
CA LEU A 82 -5.60 5.83 1.93
C LEU A 82 -5.69 4.30 2.07
N GLY A 83 -6.02 3.59 1.00
CA GLY A 83 -6.05 2.13 1.00
C GLY A 83 -4.67 1.52 1.29
N THR A 84 -3.60 2.11 0.73
CA THR A 84 -2.23 1.68 0.97
C THR A 84 -1.85 1.85 2.44
N LEU A 85 -2.14 3.02 3.02
CA LEU A 85 -1.90 3.28 4.45
C LEU A 85 -2.66 2.32 5.36
N ALA A 86 -3.91 1.99 5.03
CA ALA A 86 -4.71 1.06 5.80
C ALA A 86 -4.12 -0.37 5.77
N PHE A 87 -3.78 -0.89 4.58
CA PHE A 87 -3.22 -2.23 4.44
C PHE A 87 -1.79 -2.34 5.00
N ASP A 88 -0.96 -1.33 4.77
CA ASP A 88 0.40 -1.29 5.31
C ASP A 88 0.36 -1.22 6.84
N GLY A 89 -0.58 -0.48 7.42
CA GLY A 89 -0.80 -0.45 8.88
C GLY A 89 -1.18 -1.82 9.46
N ILE A 90 -2.05 -2.58 8.76
CA ILE A 90 -2.41 -3.94 9.16
C ILE A 90 -1.18 -4.87 9.09
N LEU A 91 -0.38 -4.78 8.03
CA LEU A 91 0.83 -5.59 7.88
C LEU A 91 1.88 -5.25 8.94
N VAL A 92 2.12 -3.97 9.22
CA VAL A 92 3.03 -3.54 10.31
C VAL A 92 2.54 -4.06 11.65
N TYR A 93 1.23 -4.00 11.93
CA TYR A 93 0.65 -4.58 13.14
C TYR A 93 0.89 -6.09 13.23
N GLN A 94 0.68 -6.84 12.14
CA GLN A 94 0.96 -8.28 12.07
C GLN A 94 2.45 -8.57 12.29
N ILE A 95 3.35 -7.78 11.71
CA ILE A 95 4.80 -7.92 11.88
C ILE A 95 5.21 -7.72 13.33
N ILE A 96 4.70 -6.67 14.00
CA ILE A 96 5.03 -6.40 15.41
C ILE A 96 4.46 -7.49 16.33
N SER A 97 3.22 -7.91 16.09
CA SER A 97 2.53 -8.88 16.93
C SER A 97 3.11 -10.29 16.77
N TYR A 98 3.43 -10.72 15.55
CA TYR A 98 3.94 -12.07 15.27
C TYR A 98 5.46 -12.15 15.29
N GLY A 99 6.18 -11.04 15.09
CA GLY A 99 7.64 -10.99 15.19
C GLY A 99 8.17 -11.35 16.59
N GLY A 100 7.44 -10.94 17.64
CA GLY A 100 7.76 -11.36 19.02
C GLY A 100 7.54 -12.86 19.26
N THR A 101 6.51 -13.44 18.65
CA THR A 101 6.23 -14.89 18.70
C THR A 101 7.24 -15.68 17.88
N TYR A 102 7.68 -15.15 16.73
CA TYR A 102 8.64 -15.78 15.84
C TYR A 102 10.03 -15.89 16.47
N HIS A 103 10.52 -14.83 17.12
CA HIS A 103 11.81 -14.86 17.81
C HIS A 103 11.86 -15.85 18.99
N ALA A 104 10.70 -16.23 19.51
CA ALA A 104 10.57 -17.20 20.61
C ALA A 104 10.47 -18.66 20.14
N LEU A 105 10.32 -18.90 18.82
CA LEU A 105 10.37 -20.25 18.28
C LEU A 105 11.85 -20.68 18.21
N PRO A 106 12.18 -21.93 18.60
CA PRO A 106 13.49 -22.48 18.28
C PRO A 106 13.66 -22.37 16.77
N LYS A 107 14.77 -21.79 16.32
CA LYS A 107 15.16 -21.88 14.92
C LYS A 107 15.39 -23.34 14.65
N ASP A 108 14.39 -24.01 14.09
CA ASP A 108 14.58 -25.36 13.59
C ASP A 108 15.68 -25.26 12.53
N GLU A 109 16.84 -25.79 12.91
CA GLU A 109 17.95 -26.11 12.02
C GLU A 109 17.36 -26.90 10.85
N ASP A 110 17.67 -26.47 9.63
CA ASP A 110 17.41 -27.16 8.36
C ASP A 110 16.03 -27.02 7.69
N SER A 111 15.99 -26.13 6.70
CA SER A 111 15.45 -26.50 5.39
C SER A 111 16.32 -25.85 4.29
N HIS A 112 17.39 -26.57 3.94
CA HIS A 112 18.20 -26.56 2.71
C HIS A 112 18.15 -25.35 1.76
#